data_AF-A0A257AH45-F1
#
_entry.id   AF-A0A257AH45-F1
#
_cell.length_a   1.000
_cell.length_b   1.000
_cell.length_c   1.000
_cell.angle_alpha   90.00
_cell.angle_beta   90.00
_cell.angle_gamma   90.00
#
_symmetry.space_group_name_H-M   'P 1'
#
loop_
_entity.id
_entity.type
_entity.pdbx_description
1 polymer ?
#
loop_
_entity_poly.entity_id
_entity_poly.type
_entity_poly.pdbx_seq_one_letter_code
_entity_poly.pdbx_strand_id
1 'polypeptide(L)'
;MESLRSRIKKRLERYIELDVNGIRSCVLKILLNVKKFTVDKLHRTLSTKFKLSRTAVASMVGYIHSKLGILRAHKDSYKAPIVYFLKEDYADLIRGALKKAPPTPS
;
A
#
# COMPACT_ATOMS: atom_id res chain seq x y z
N MET A 1 -21.37 -13.91 10.15
CA MET A 1 -20.66 -12.63 10.33
C MET A 1 -19.33 -12.70 9.61
N GLU A 2 -19.10 -11.84 8.60
CA GLU A 2 -17.78 -11.79 7.94
C GLU A 2 -16.78 -11.03 8.81
N SER A 3 -15.63 -11.64 9.11
CA SER A 3 -14.60 -11.01 9.94
C SER A 3 -14.03 -9.75 9.26
N LEU A 4 -13.58 -8.77 10.04
CA LEU A 4 -12.89 -7.58 9.52
C LEU A 4 -11.72 -7.97 8.61
N ARG A 5 -10.99 -9.01 8.98
CA ARG A 5 -9.87 -9.57 8.22
C ARG A 5 -10.31 -10.04 6.82
N SER A 6 -11.42 -10.77 6.73
CA SER A 6 -11.98 -11.23 5.46
C SER A 6 -12.42 -10.07 4.56
N ARG A 7 -13.00 -9.02 5.14
CA ARG A 7 -13.36 -7.78 4.39
C ARG A 7 -12.12 -7.08 3.84
N ILE A 8 -11.07 -6.96 4.65
CA ILE A 8 -9.80 -6.37 4.23
C ILE A 8 -9.18 -7.17 3.09
N LYS A 9 -9.14 -8.50 3.21
CA LYS A 9 -8.66 -9.40 2.14
C LYS A 9 -9.40 -9.14 0.83
N LYS A 10 -10.73 -9.14 0.82
CA LYS A 10 -11.54 -8.87 -0.39
C LYS A 10 -11.29 -7.50 -1.01
N ARG A 11 -11.02 -6.48 -0.19
CA ARG A 11 -10.69 -5.12 -0.69
C ARG A 11 -9.29 -5.09 -1.29
N LEU A 12 -8.35 -5.81 -0.68
CA LEU A 12 -6.97 -5.91 -1.12
C LEU A 12 -6.85 -6.70 -2.43
N GLU A 13 -7.56 -7.81 -2.57
CA GLU A 13 -7.67 -8.56 -3.83
C GLU A 13 -8.18 -7.65 -4.95
N ARG A 14 -9.30 -6.95 -4.72
CA ARG A 14 -9.82 -5.96 -5.70
C ARG A 14 -8.85 -4.84 -6.01
N TYR A 15 -8.08 -4.39 -5.04
CA TYR A 15 -7.06 -3.37 -5.27
C TYR A 15 -5.96 -3.87 -6.21
N ILE A 16 -5.55 -5.14 -6.08
CA ILE A 16 -4.55 -5.76 -6.96
C ILE A 16 -5.14 -6.14 -8.32
N GLU A 17 -6.40 -6.55 -8.40
CA GLU A 17 -7.07 -6.84 -9.68
C GLU A 17 -7.11 -5.61 -10.61
N LEU A 18 -7.15 -4.40 -10.04
CA LEU A 18 -7.10 -3.14 -10.78
C LEU A 18 -5.67 -2.69 -11.13
N ASP A 19 -4.65 -3.50 -10.82
CA ASP A 19 -3.25 -3.16 -11.02
C ASP A 19 -2.75 -3.41 -12.45
N VAL A 20 -3.17 -2.55 -13.37
CA VAL A 20 -2.80 -2.64 -14.79
C VAL A 20 -1.31 -2.32 -15.03
N ASN A 21 -0.73 -1.42 -14.24
CA ASN A 21 0.61 -0.87 -14.50
C ASN A 21 1.67 -1.42 -13.54
N GLY A 22 1.33 -2.36 -12.66
CA GLY A 22 2.23 -2.91 -11.63
C GLY A 22 2.55 -1.95 -10.48
N ILE A 23 1.98 -0.74 -10.48
CA ILE A 23 2.24 0.29 -9.47
C ILE A 23 1.72 -0.18 -8.11
N ARG A 24 0.50 -0.72 -8.04
CA ARG A 24 -0.15 -1.09 -6.77
C ARG A 24 0.59 -2.25 -6.12
N SER A 25 0.97 -3.25 -6.90
CA SER A 25 1.79 -4.37 -6.46
C SER A 25 3.16 -3.92 -5.99
N CYS A 26 3.79 -2.97 -6.69
CA CYS A 26 5.08 -2.41 -6.26
C CYS A 26 4.95 -1.66 -4.93
N VAL A 27 3.92 -0.82 -4.78
CA VAL A 27 3.62 -0.13 -3.51
C VAL A 27 3.50 -1.14 -2.37
N LEU A 28 2.67 -2.17 -2.52
CA LEU A 28 2.48 -3.19 -1.49
C LEU A 28 3.77 -3.95 -1.13
N LYS A 29 4.63 -4.25 -2.13
CA LYS A 29 5.95 -4.84 -1.90
C LYS A 29 6.85 -3.92 -1.08
N ILE A 30 6.87 -2.61 -1.38
CA ILE A 30 7.62 -1.62 -0.61
C ILE A 30 7.09 -1.55 0.82
N LEU A 31 5.77 -1.51 0.99
CA LEU A 31 5.12 -1.46 2.31
C LEU A 31 5.53 -2.64 3.19
N LEU A 32 5.57 -3.85 2.63
CA LEU A 32 6.03 -5.05 3.34
C LEU A 32 7.50 -4.98 3.76
N ASN A 33 8.35 -4.34 2.96
CA ASN A 33 9.79 -4.27 3.23
C ASN A 33 10.14 -3.17 4.25
N VAL A 34 9.59 -1.97 4.08
CA VAL A 34 10.02 -0.80 4.87
C VAL A 34 9.28 -0.70 6.20
N LYS A 35 8.10 -1.32 6.33
CA LYS A 35 7.17 -1.32 7.49
C LYS A 35 6.65 0.07 7.94
N LYS A 36 7.47 1.11 7.86
CA LYS A 36 7.16 2.51 8.14
C LYS A 36 7.63 3.43 7.01
N PHE A 37 6.81 4.39 6.61
CA PHE A 37 7.17 5.30 5.51
C PHE A 37 6.40 6.62 5.59
N THR A 38 6.88 7.63 4.88
CA THR A 38 6.14 8.87 4.59
C THR A 38 5.76 8.89 3.12
N VAL A 39 4.77 9.70 2.76
CA VAL A 39 4.38 9.90 1.35
C VAL A 39 5.58 10.33 0.50
N ASP A 40 6.44 11.18 1.05
CA ASP A 40 7.63 11.68 0.35
C ASP A 40 8.64 10.55 0.06
N LYS A 41 8.94 9.73 1.07
CA LYS A 41 9.86 8.59 0.92
C LYS A 41 9.32 7.55 -0.06
N LEU A 42 8.01 7.28 -0.02
CA LEU A 42 7.36 6.37 -0.97
C LEU A 42 7.39 6.96 -2.39
N HIS A 43 7.13 8.25 -2.55
CA HIS A 43 7.18 8.94 -3.84
C HIS A 43 8.58 8.90 -4.45
N ARG A 44 9.64 9.20 -3.68
CA ARG A 44 11.03 9.04 -4.14
C ARG A 44 11.32 7.62 -4.60
N THR A 45 10.89 6.62 -3.84
CA THR A 45 11.12 5.20 -4.17
C THR A 45 10.39 4.80 -5.46
N LEU A 46 9.12 5.16 -5.59
CA LEU A 46 8.32 4.85 -6.78
C LEU A 46 8.77 5.61 -8.01
N SER A 47 9.25 6.85 -7.85
CA SER A 47 9.72 7.69 -8.95
C SER A 47 10.95 7.11 -9.67
N THR A 48 11.67 6.20 -9.02
CA THR A 48 12.77 5.47 -9.69
C THR A 48 12.29 4.47 -10.75
N LYS A 49 11.02 4.04 -10.67
CA LYS A 49 10.44 3.02 -11.58
C LYS A 49 9.25 3.53 -12.39
N PHE A 50 8.54 4.54 -11.87
CA PHE A 50 7.30 5.03 -12.45
C PHE A 50 7.28 6.56 -12.48
N LYS A 51 6.77 7.16 -13.56
CA LYS A 51 6.52 8.61 -13.63
C LYS A 51 5.25 8.96 -12.86
N LEU A 52 5.36 9.10 -11.54
CA LEU A 52 4.25 9.46 -10.65
C LEU A 52 4.47 10.82 -9.99
N SER A 53 3.41 11.60 -9.86
CA SER A 53 3.44 12.84 -9.08
C SER A 53 3.29 12.54 -7.58
N ARG A 54 3.80 13.44 -6.74
CA ARG A 54 3.64 13.35 -5.28
C ARG A 54 2.17 13.26 -4.87
N THR A 55 1.30 14.03 -5.54
CA THR A 55 -0.14 14.02 -5.31
C THR A 55 -0.77 12.66 -5.64
N ALA A 56 -0.38 12.03 -6.75
CA ALA A 56 -0.86 10.69 -7.08
C ALA A 56 -0.47 9.66 -6.00
N VAL A 57 0.78 9.73 -5.51
CA VAL A 57 1.24 8.87 -4.41
C VAL A 57 0.48 9.15 -3.11
N ALA A 58 0.24 10.42 -2.77
CA ALA A 58 -0.56 10.81 -1.61
C ALA A 58 -1.98 10.21 -1.68
N SER A 59 -2.65 10.31 -2.84
CA SER A 59 -3.97 9.71 -3.07
C SER A 59 -3.96 8.20 -2.94
N MET A 60 -2.93 7.51 -3.45
CA MET A 60 -2.79 6.06 -3.27
C MET A 60 -2.62 5.69 -1.79
N VAL A 61 -1.75 6.39 -1.06
CA VAL A 61 -1.55 6.15 0.37
C VAL A 61 -2.84 6.41 1.15
N GLY A 62 -3.55 7.50 0.83
CA GLY A 62 -4.85 7.81 1.40
C GLY A 62 -5.89 6.71 1.16
N TYR A 63 -5.96 6.18 -0.06
CA TYR A 63 -6.83 5.04 -0.39
C TYR A 63 -6.46 3.80 0.42
N ILE A 64 -5.18 3.47 0.52
CA ILE A 64 -4.73 2.30 1.28
C ILE A 64 -5.04 2.48 2.78
N HIS A 65 -4.84 3.68 3.31
CA HIS A 65 -5.14 3.98 4.71
C HIS A 65 -6.65 3.95 5.00
N SER A 66 -7.46 4.66 4.22
CA SER A 66 -8.90 4.86 4.49
C SER A 66 -9.77 3.70 3.98
N LYS A 67 -9.52 3.20 2.76
CA LYS A 67 -10.36 2.18 2.11
C LYS A 67 -9.90 0.76 2.44
N LEU A 68 -8.60 0.47 2.30
CA LEU A 68 -8.06 -0.85 2.64
C LEU A 68 -7.96 -1.04 4.15
N GLY A 69 -7.62 0.00 4.91
CA GLY A 69 -7.55 -0.06 6.37
C GLY A 69 -6.32 -0.79 6.92
N ILE A 70 -5.34 -1.07 6.06
CA ILE A 70 -4.14 -1.85 6.40
C ILE A 70 -2.98 -1.00 6.93
N LEU A 71 -3.11 0.32 6.86
CA LEU A 71 -2.13 1.27 7.40
C LEU A 71 -2.64 1.89 8.71
N ARG A 72 -1.70 2.34 9.53
CA ARG A 72 -1.92 3.25 10.65
C ARG A 72 -1.16 4.54 10.37
N ALA A 73 -1.85 5.67 10.40
CA ALA A 73 -1.19 6.97 10.35
C ALA A 73 -0.80 7.43 11.77
N HIS A 74 0.39 8.00 11.89
CA HIS A 74 0.86 8.66 13.10
C HIS A 74 1.44 10.01 12.71
N LYS A 75 1.13 11.03 13.50
CA LYS A 75 1.67 12.38 13.34
C LYS A 75 2.29 12.76 14.67
N ASP A 76 3.62 12.78 14.69
CA ASP A 76 4.41 13.02 15.90
C ASP A 76 4.21 14.45 16.43
N SER A 77 4.13 15.42 15.53
CA SER A 77 3.93 16.84 15.84
C SER A 77 3.17 17.55 14.72
N TYR A 78 2.55 18.70 14.99
CA TYR A 78 1.76 19.43 13.98
C TYR A 78 2.56 19.80 12.72
N LYS A 79 3.85 20.11 12.89
CA LYS A 79 4.80 20.46 11.81
C LYS A 79 5.47 19.24 11.16
N ALA A 80 5.33 18.04 11.73
CA ALA A 80 5.96 16.84 11.22
C ALA A 80 5.14 16.19 10.09
N PRO A 81 5.80 15.54 9.11
CA PRO A 81 5.11 14.77 8.10
C PRO A 81 4.39 13.57 8.73
N ILE A 82 3.23 13.21 8.16
CA ILE A 82 2.50 12.02 8.59
C ILE A 82 3.33 10.77 8.23
N VAL A 83 3.54 9.93 9.24
CA VAL A 83 4.22 8.64 9.10
C VAL A 83 3.17 7.55 9.07
N TYR A 84 3.25 6.68 8.07
CA TYR A 84 2.37 5.54 7.91
C TYR A 84 3.10 4.26 8.30
N PHE A 85 2.39 3.39 9.01
CA PHE A 85 2.86 2.09 9.47
C PHE A 85 1.97 1.01 8.88
N LEU A 86 2.58 -0.05 8.36
CA LEU A 86 1.84 -1.25 8.00
C LEU A 86 1.41 -1.98 9.27
N LYS A 87 0.14 -2.34 9.37
CA LYS A 87 -0.35 -3.21 10.44
C LYS A 87 0.13 -4.64 10.16
N GLU A 88 0.99 -5.16 11.04
CA GLU A 88 1.65 -6.46 10.82
C GLU A 88 0.64 -7.62 10.74
N ASP A 89 -0.50 -7.50 11.41
CA ASP A 89 -1.63 -8.45 11.31
C ASP A 89 -2.11 -8.68 9.87
N TYR A 90 -1.87 -7.74 8.95
CA TYR A 90 -2.31 -7.85 7.56
C TYR A 90 -1.15 -8.12 6.58
N ALA A 91 0.08 -8.29 7.05
CA ALA A 91 1.24 -8.50 6.19
C ALA A 91 1.13 -9.82 5.40
N ASP A 92 0.61 -10.88 6.02
CA ASP A 92 0.39 -12.17 5.35
C ASP A 92 -0.68 -12.07 4.26
N LEU A 93 -1.74 -11.27 4.48
CA LEU A 93 -2.78 -11.03 3.47
C LEU A 93 -2.20 -10.33 2.23
N ILE A 94 -1.29 -9.38 2.44
CA ILE A 94 -0.57 -8.68 1.35
C ILE A 94 0.33 -9.63 0.59
N ARG A 95 1.09 -10.47 1.31
CA ARG A 95 1.89 -11.53 0.67
C ARG A 95 1.02 -12.48 -0.14
N GLY A 96 -0.12 -12.90 0.38
CA GLY A 96 -1.07 -13.76 -0.32
C GLY A 96 -1.65 -13.11 -1.58
N ALA A 97 -2.08 -11.85 -1.49
CA ALA A 97 -2.60 -11.11 -2.62
C ALA A 97 -1.55 -10.91 -3.74
N LEU A 98 -0.30 -10.63 -3.36
CA LEU A 98 0.80 -10.46 -4.32
C LEU A 98 1.23 -11.77 -5.01
N LYS A 99 1.07 -12.93 -4.36
CA LYS A 99 1.34 -14.25 -4.98
C LYS A 99 0.27 -14.66 -6.00
N LYS A 100 -0.95 -14.14 -5.86
CA LYS A 100 -2.08 -14.45 -6.74
C LYS A 100 -2.11 -13.56 -7.98
N ALA A 101 -1.40 -12.44 -7.99
CA ALA A 101 -1.18 -11.67 -9.20
C ALA A 101 -0.41 -12.54 -10.21
N PRO A 102 -0.86 -12.67 -11.47
CA PRO A 102 -0.17 -13.49 -12.45
C PRO A 102 1.28 -13.02 -12.55
N PRO A 103 2.26 -13.94 -12.67
CA PRO A 103 3.61 -13.55 -13.02
C PRO A 103 3.52 -12.78 -14.34
N THR A 104 4.00 -11.55 -14.35
CA THR A 104 4.21 -10.82 -15.60
C THR A 104 5.14 -11.69 -16.43
N PRO A 105 4.72 -12.18 -17.61
CA PRO A 105 5.59 -12.99 -18.44
C PRO A 105 6.79 -12.13 -18.82
N SER A 106 7.98 -12.61 -18.50
CA SER A 106 9.25 -12.20 -19.10
C SER A 106 9.87 -13.44 -19.71
#